data_AF-A0A968T863-F1
#
_entry.id   AF-A0A968T863-F1
#
_cell.length_a   1.000
_cell.length_b   1.000
_cell.length_c   1.000
_cell.angle_alpha   90.00
_cell.angle_beta   90.00
_cell.angle_gamma   90.00
#
_symmetry.space_group_name_H-M   'P 1'
#
loop_
_entity.id
_entity.type
_entity.pdbx_description
1 polymer ?
#
loop_
_entity_poly.entity_id
_entity_poly.type
_entity_poly.pdbx_seq_one_letter_code
_entity_poly.pdbx_strand_id
1 'polypeptide(L)' 'MLTKNTVRQSIDNLPDSFTIDELIEQLIFVEKVEEGIKQSDEGKTISNDDVKSMIEKWSS' A
#
# COMPACT_ATOMS: atom_id res chain seq x y z
N MET A 1 3.54 10.12 -2.81
CA MET A 1 3.66 10.49 -4.24
C MET A 1 4.83 9.69 -4.79
N LEU A 2 4.62 8.89 -5.84
CA LEU A 2 5.63 7.93 -6.30
C LEU A 2 6.85 8.67 -6.88
N THR A 3 8.06 8.32 -6.42
CA THR A 3 9.30 8.92 -6.91
C THR A 3 10.06 7.98 -7.83
N LYS A 4 10.87 8.55 -8.74
CA LYS A 4 11.72 7.75 -9.64
C LYS A 4 12.67 6.81 -8.88
N ASN A 5 13.17 7.22 -7.72
CA ASN A 5 14.03 6.37 -6.88
C ASN A 5 13.22 5.22 -6.29
N THR A 6 12.04 5.50 -5.74
CA THR A 6 11.14 4.48 -5.20
C THR A 6 10.78 3.44 -6.27
N VAL A 7 10.47 3.87 -7.51
CA VAL A 7 10.21 2.94 -8.62
C VAL A 7 11.40 2.05 -8.92
N ARG A 8 12.62 2.60 -8.95
CA ARG A 8 13.84 1.82 -9.15
C ARG A 8 14.01 0.76 -8.07
N GLN A 9 13.88 1.14 -6.82
CA GLN A 9 13.98 0.21 -5.69
C GLN A 9 12.90 -0.86 -5.73
N SER A 10 11.68 -0.53 -6.16
CA SER A 10 10.60 -1.51 -6.34
C SER A 10 10.95 -2.54 -7.41
N ILE A 11 11.58 -2.12 -8.50
CA ILE A 11 12.02 -3.03 -9.59
C ILE A 11 13.20 -3.89 -9.13
N ASP A 12 14.13 -3.36 -8.34
CA ASP A 12 15.29 -4.11 -7.82
C ASP A 12 14.87 -5.29 -6.92
N ASN A 13 13.64 -5.27 -6.38
CA ASN A 13 13.08 -6.33 -5.54
C ASN A 13 12.25 -7.37 -6.33
N LEU A 14 12.02 -7.15 -7.63
CA LEU A 14 11.33 -8.12 -8.49
C LEU A 14 12.27 -9.23 -8.94
N PRO A 15 11.75 -10.43 -9.24
CA PRO A 15 12.55 -11.52 -9.81
C PRO A 15 13.16 -11.14 -11.17
N ASP A 16 14.16 -11.89 -11.64
CA ASP A 16 14.82 -11.65 -12.94
C ASP A 16 13.84 -11.65 -14.14
N SER A 17 12.71 -12.34 -14.00
CA SER A 17 11.61 -12.35 -14.95
C SER A 17 10.29 -12.11 -14.24
N PHE A 18 9.53 -11.13 -14.70
CA PHE A 18 8.20 -10.80 -14.21
C PHE A 18 7.33 -10.33 -15.39
N THR A 19 6.03 -10.36 -15.19
CA THR A 19 5.01 -9.85 -16.10
C THR A 19 4.75 -8.36 -15.87
N ILE A 20 4.16 -7.68 -16.85
CA ILE A 20 3.76 -6.29 -16.69
C ILE A 20 2.73 -6.11 -15.55
N ASP A 21 1.86 -7.10 -15.35
CA ASP A 21 0.83 -7.07 -14.31
C ASP A 21 1.46 -7.10 -12.91
N GLU A 22 2.48 -7.93 -12.69
CA GLU A 22 3.24 -7.98 -11.43
C GLU A 22 3.97 -6.67 -11.15
N LEU A 23 4.54 -6.02 -12.18
CA LEU A 23 5.14 -4.70 -12.02
C LEU A 23 4.09 -3.67 -11.59
N ILE A 24 2.92 -3.64 -12.25
CA ILE A 24 1.85 -2.69 -11.92
C ILE A 24 1.36 -2.91 -10.49
N GLU A 25 1.13 -4.16 -10.09
CA GLU A 25 0.71 -4.51 -8.73
C GLU A 25 1.73 -4.04 -7.68
N GLN A 26 3.02 -4.27 -7.92
CA GLN A 26 4.09 -3.82 -7.03
C GLN A 26 4.12 -2.30 -6.89
N LEU A 27 3.91 -1.55 -7.98
CA LEU A 27 3.88 -0.09 -7.93
C LEU A 27 2.64 0.44 -7.18
N ILE A 28 1.47 -0.17 -7.39
CA ILE A 28 0.24 0.16 -6.65
C ILE A 28 0.42 -0.12 -5.16
N PHE A 29 1.03 -1.26 -4.81
CA PHE A 29 1.29 -1.61 -3.42
C PHE A 29 2.17 -0.56 -2.74
N VAL A 30 3.28 -0.18 -3.37
CA VAL A 30 4.19 0.83 -2.83
C VAL A 30 3.51 2.19 -2.68
N GLU A 31 2.71 2.61 -3.65
CA GLU A 31 1.92 3.84 -3.54
C GLU A 31 0.98 3.82 -2.32
N LYS A 32 0.25 2.72 -2.11
CA LYS A 32 -0.68 2.57 -0.98
C LYS A 32 0.03 2.59 0.37
N VAL A 33 1.21 1.97 0.47
CA VAL A 33 2.00 1.97 1.72
C VAL A 33 2.46 3.38 2.06
N GLU A 34 3.01 4.11 1.08
CA GLU A 34 3.44 5.50 1.26
C GLU A 34 2.27 6.42 1.63
N GLU A 35 1.10 6.20 1.03
CA GLU A 35 -0.10 6.93 1.40
C GLU A 35 -0.53 6.61 2.84
N GLY A 36 -0.52 5.34 3.24
CA GLY A 36 -0.84 4.91 4.61
C GLY A 36 0.09 5.51 5.66
N ILE A 37 1.41 5.58 5.37
CA ILE A 37 2.39 6.24 6.24
C ILE A 37 2.04 7.72 6.39
N LYS A 38 1.80 8.41 5.27
CA LYS A 38 1.41 9.83 5.30
C LYS A 38 0.11 10.06 6.09
N GLN A 39 -0.90 9.21 5.88
CA GLN A 39 -2.15 9.28 6.64
C GLN A 39 -1.91 9.10 8.14
N SER A 40 -1.03 8.17 8.54
CA SER A 40 -0.63 7.97 9.93
C SER A 40 0.04 9.22 10.52
N ASP A 41 0.98 9.82 9.79
CA ASP A 41 1.69 11.03 10.23
C ASP A 41 0.74 12.23 10.37
N GLU A 42 -0.29 12.31 9.52
CA GLU A 42 -1.35 13.31 9.58
C GLU A 42 -2.44 12.99 10.62
N GLY A 43 -2.32 11.89 11.36
CA GLY A 43 -3.32 11.46 12.35
C GLY A 43 -4.64 10.98 11.75
N LYS A 44 -4.68 10.68 10.45
CA LYS A 44 -5.84 10.12 9.72
C LYS A 44 -5.97 8.61 9.96
N THR A 45 -5.99 8.24 11.23
CA THR A 45 -6.10 6.85 11.68
C THR A 45 -7.43 6.64 12.40
N ILE A 46 -7.91 5.40 12.40
CA ILE A 46 -9.08 4.98 13.18
C ILE A 46 -8.65 4.08 14.33
N SER A 47 -9.46 4.01 15.40
CA SER A 47 -9.14 3.14 16.53
C SER A 47 -9.37 1.66 16.18
N ASN A 48 -8.71 0.76 16.92
CA ASN A 48 -8.94 -0.67 16.74
C ASN A 48 -10.40 -1.09 16.99
N ASP A 49 -11.09 -0.41 17.91
CA ASP A 49 -12.50 -0.67 18.21
C ASP A 49 -13.42 -0.28 17.04
N ASP A 50 -13.11 0.82 16.36
CA ASP A 50 -13.81 1.26 15.14
C ASP A 50 -13.61 0.26 13.99
N VAL A 51 -12.36 -0.20 13.80
CA VAL A 51 -12.02 -1.24 12.80
C VAL A 51 -12.82 -2.51 13.05
N LYS A 52 -12.86 -2.99 14.30
CA LYS A 52 -13.62 -4.19 14.67
C LYS A 52 -15.11 -4.04 14.32
N SER A 53 -15.70 -2.91 14.68
CA SER A 53 -17.10 -2.59 14.37
C SER A 53 -17.39 -2.54 12.87
N MET A 54 -16.42 -2.09 12.06
CA MET A 54 -16.54 -2.05 10.60
C MET A 54 -16.47 -3.44 9.97
N ILE A 55 -15.55 -4.30 10.45
CA ILE A 55 -15.40 -5.69 9.97
C ILE A 55 -16.66 -6.51 10.28
N GLU A 56 -17.21 -6.40 11.49
CA GLU A 56 -18.45 -7.09 11.89
C GLU A 56 -19.62 -6.77 10.93
N LYS A 57 -19.75 -5.49 10.53
CA LYS A 57 -20.77 -5.04 9.57
C LYS A 57 -20.57 -5.58 8.16
N TRP A 58 -19.32 -5.76 7.70
CA TRP A 58 -19.02 -6.32 6.37
C TRP A 58 -19.27 -7.82 6.28
N SER A 59 -19.17 -8.53 7.40
CA SER A 59 -19.40 -9.98 7.48
C SER A 59 -20.89 -10.37 7.62
N SER A 60 -21.79 -9.39 7.69
CA SER A 60 -23.25 -9.56 7.76
C SER A 60 -23.90 -9.41 6.40
#